data_AF-A0A165U646-F1
#
_entry.id   AF-A0A165U646-F1
#
_cell.length_a   1.000
_cell.length_b   1.000
_cell.length_c   1.000
_cell.angle_alpha   90.00
_cell.angle_beta   90.00
_cell.angle_gamma   90.00
#
_symmetry.space_group_name_H-M   'P 1'
#
loop_
_entity.id
_entity.type
_entity.pdbx_description
1 polymer ?
#
loop_
_entity_poly.entity_id
_entity_poly.type
_entity_poly.pdbx_seq_one_letter_code
_entity_poly.pdbx_strand_id
1 'polypeptide(L)'
;MRTNTGENVKFSVECLKGLGLYDAVGSVIAVGSASASRRYLMTLERHWPEVIKMIAPANKYPVDVADWPVHPEFAAEVLEEWGKMQPYLKVGHLCELNSETCPLIE
;
A
#
# COMPACT_ATOMS: atom_id res chain seq x y z
N MET A 1 -4.92 16.77 7.68
CA MET A 1 -4.82 15.53 6.88
C MET A 1 -3.97 15.84 5.66
N ARG A 2 -2.98 15.01 5.32
CA ARG A 2 -2.23 15.18 4.06
C ARG A 2 -2.98 14.52 2.90
N THR A 3 -2.68 14.96 1.68
CA THR A 3 -3.59 14.90 0.52
C THR A 3 -3.48 13.62 -0.32
N ASN A 4 -2.39 12.86 -0.18
CA ASN A 4 -2.21 11.58 -0.87
C ASN A 4 -1.33 10.60 -0.07
N THR A 5 -1.39 9.31 -0.44
CA THR A 5 -0.67 8.22 0.25
C THR A 5 0.85 8.39 0.20
N GLY A 6 1.41 8.94 -0.89
CA GLY A 6 2.86 9.12 -1.02
C GLY A 6 3.43 10.18 -0.06
N GLU A 7 2.70 11.27 0.16
CA GLU A 7 3.05 12.29 1.15
C GLU A 7 3.06 11.74 2.57
N ASN A 8 2.15 10.81 2.89
CA ASN A 8 2.11 10.17 4.21
C ASN A 8 3.38 9.36 4.46
N VAL A 9 3.83 8.55 3.49
CA VAL A 9 5.03 7.73 3.65
C VAL A 9 6.27 8.61 3.82
N LYS A 10 6.46 9.59 2.92
CA LYS A 10 7.61 10.50 2.99
C LYS A 10 7.67 11.23 4.33
N PHE A 11 6.54 11.77 4.78
CA PHE A 11 6.50 12.50 6.04
C PHE A 11 6.83 11.60 7.24
N SER A 12 6.28 10.38 7.28
CA SER A 12 6.56 9.42 8.35
C SER A 12 8.04 9.04 8.37
N VAL A 13 8.65 8.78 7.20
CA VAL A 13 10.08 8.49 7.06
C VAL A 13 10.94 9.64 7.59
N GLU A 14 10.65 10.87 7.18
CA GLU A 14 11.41 12.04 7.64
C GLU A 14 11.24 12.30 9.14
N CYS A 15 10.06 12.04 9.70
CA CYS A 15 9.83 12.11 11.14
C CYS A 15 10.66 11.06 11.90
N LEU A 16 10.68 9.82 11.43
CA LEU A 16 11.48 8.75 12.04
C LEU A 16 12.98 9.02 11.95
N LYS A 17 13.47 9.60 10.84
CA LYS A 17 14.85 10.05 10.73
C LYS A 17 15.17 11.15 11.73
N GLY A 18 14.28 12.13 11.89
CA GLY A 18 14.43 13.20 12.88
C GLY A 18 14.46 12.71 14.33
N LEU A 19 13.83 11.55 14.60
CA LEU A 19 13.85 10.88 15.90
C LEU A 19 15.01 9.87 16.06
N GLY A 20 15.82 9.64 15.01
CA GLY A 20 16.87 8.61 15.02
C GLY A 20 16.34 7.18 15.09
N LEU A 21 15.07 6.95 14.71
CA LEU A 21 14.39 5.66 14.80
C LEU A 21 14.29 4.93 13.45
N TYR A 22 14.61 5.61 12.34
CA TYR A 22 14.44 5.07 10.99
C TYR A 22 15.10 3.69 10.82
N ASP A 23 16.38 3.56 11.22
CA ASP A 23 17.13 2.31 11.06
C ASP A 23 16.69 1.19 12.02
N ALA A 24 15.95 1.53 13.09
CA ALA A 24 15.40 0.55 14.03
C ALA A 24 14.09 -0.08 13.54
N VAL A 25 13.42 0.53 12.55
CA VAL A 25 12.16 0.02 12.01
C VAL A 25 12.44 -1.05 10.96
N GLY A 26 12.33 -2.32 11.36
CA GLY A 26 12.47 -3.45 10.45
C GLY A 26 11.20 -3.78 9.66
N SER A 27 10.03 -3.33 10.11
CA SER A 27 8.75 -3.68 9.48
C SER A 27 7.65 -2.65 9.70
N VAL A 28 6.72 -2.55 8.76
CA VAL A 28 5.53 -1.69 8.83
C VAL A 28 4.26 -2.43 8.42
N ILE A 29 3.14 -2.06 9.04
CA ILE A 29 1.80 -2.50 8.62
C ILE A 29 1.08 -1.30 8.00
N ALA A 30 0.76 -1.41 6.71
CA ALA A 30 -0.14 -0.48 6.05
C ALA A 30 -1.57 -0.78 6.49
N VAL A 31 -2.33 0.24 6.89
CA VAL A 31 -3.76 0.13 7.19
C VAL A 31 -4.52 0.95 6.15
N GLY A 32 -5.43 0.31 5.42
CA GLY A 32 -6.15 0.95 4.33
C GLY A 32 -7.19 0.05 3.69
N SER A 33 -7.97 0.55 2.74
CA SER A 33 -9.04 -0.25 2.14
C SER A 33 -8.52 -1.53 1.49
N ALA A 34 -9.32 -2.60 1.59
CA ALA A 34 -9.05 -3.86 0.92
C ALA A 34 -8.84 -3.66 -0.60
N SER A 35 -9.66 -2.82 -1.23
CA SER A 35 -9.61 -2.47 -2.65
C SER A 35 -8.28 -1.85 -3.13
N ALA A 36 -7.67 -0.98 -2.32
CA ALA A 36 -6.46 -0.23 -2.68
C ALA A 36 -5.17 -0.83 -2.10
N SER A 37 -5.26 -1.98 -1.42
CA SER A 37 -4.18 -2.58 -0.64
C SER A 37 -2.87 -2.73 -1.41
N ARG A 38 -2.92 -3.29 -2.63
CA ARG A 38 -1.73 -3.46 -3.47
C ARG A 38 -1.07 -2.13 -3.83
N ARG A 39 -1.87 -1.11 -4.18
CA ARG A 39 -1.35 0.22 -4.54
C ARG A 39 -0.66 0.89 -3.36
N TYR A 40 -1.15 0.69 -2.13
CA TYR A 40 -0.50 1.20 -0.92
C TYR A 40 0.86 0.54 -0.67
N LEU A 41 0.95 -0.78 -0.79
CA LEU A 41 2.22 -1.49 -0.68
C LEU A 41 3.22 -1.01 -1.75
N MET A 42 2.76 -0.79 -2.99
CA MET A 42 3.61 -0.26 -4.07
C MET A 42 4.08 1.17 -3.82
N THR A 43 3.27 1.97 -3.12
CA THR A 43 3.64 3.34 -2.70
C THR A 43 4.69 3.28 -1.59
N LEU A 44 4.56 2.34 -0.65
CA LEU A 44 5.57 2.09 0.37
C LEU A 44 6.88 1.62 -0.26
N GLU A 45 6.84 0.66 -1.18
CA GLU A 45 8.01 0.18 -1.94
C GLU A 45 8.76 1.32 -2.62
N ARG A 46 8.03 2.27 -3.22
CA ARG A 46 8.63 3.42 -3.88
C ARG A 46 9.41 4.33 -2.94
N HIS A 47 9.00 4.43 -1.67
CA HIS A 47 9.48 5.44 -0.72
C HIS A 47 10.31 4.87 0.43
N TRP A 48 10.18 3.58 0.72
CA TRP A 48 10.89 2.86 1.77
C TRP A 48 11.08 1.40 1.33
N PRO A 49 11.96 1.14 0.35
CA PRO A 49 12.10 -0.19 -0.24
C PRO A 49 12.64 -1.22 0.76
N GLU A 50 13.49 -0.83 1.70
CA GLU A 50 14.19 -1.73 2.61
C GLU A 50 13.32 -2.31 3.74
N VAL A 51 12.19 -1.68 4.05
CA VAL A 51 11.33 -2.11 5.16
C VAL A 51 10.47 -3.30 4.76
N ILE A 52 10.26 -4.25 5.68
CA ILE A 52 9.31 -5.35 5.49
C ILE A 52 7.89 -4.77 5.55
N LYS A 53 7.08 -5.08 4.54
CA LYS A 53 5.76 -4.47 4.33
C LYS A 53 4.68 -5.51 4.53
N MET A 54 3.72 -5.17 5.39
CA MET A 54 2.50 -5.93 5.62
C MET A 54 1.27 -5.06 5.36
N ILE A 55 0.10 -5.69 5.21
CA ILE A 55 -1.18 -5.01 5.02
C ILE A 55 -2.19 -5.51 6.05
N ALA A 56 -2.91 -4.58 6.67
CA ALA A 56 -4.14 -4.82 7.41
C ALA A 56 -5.29 -4.20 6.59
N PRO A 57 -5.94 -4.98 5.72
CA PRO A 57 -6.99 -4.47 4.85
C PRO A 57 -8.26 -4.19 5.64
N ALA A 58 -8.74 -2.96 5.57
CA ALA A 58 -10.04 -2.55 6.07
C ALA A 58 -11.11 -2.89 5.03
N ASN A 59 -11.99 -3.83 5.37
CA ASN A 59 -13.12 -4.20 4.53
C ASN A 59 -14.38 -3.44 4.99
N LYS A 60 -15.03 -2.74 4.06
CA LYS A 60 -16.28 -2.00 4.32
C LYS A 60 -17.52 -2.71 3.76
N TYR A 61 -17.33 -3.82 3.04
CA TYR A 61 -18.40 -4.52 2.33
C TYR A 61 -18.97 -5.67 3.18
N PRO A 62 -20.23 -6.07 2.95
CA PRO A 62 -20.89 -7.14 3.69
C PRO A 62 -20.49 -8.56 3.22
N VAL A 63 -19.32 -8.71 2.60
CA VAL A 63 -18.76 -9.98 2.12
C VAL A 63 -17.32 -10.10 2.59
N ASP A 64 -16.79 -11.32 2.70
CA ASP A 64 -15.38 -11.50 3.01
C ASP A 64 -14.48 -10.92 1.91
N VAL A 65 -13.24 -10.56 2.27
CA VAL A 65 -12.27 -10.01 1.30
C VAL A 65 -12.00 -10.99 0.15
N ALA A 66 -12.04 -12.29 0.43
CA ALA A 66 -11.87 -13.34 -0.59
C ALA A 66 -13.03 -13.35 -1.62
N ASP A 67 -14.21 -12.87 -1.22
CA ASP A 67 -15.43 -12.85 -2.02
C ASP A 67 -15.66 -11.50 -2.73
N TRP A 68 -14.64 -10.64 -2.79
CA TRP A 68 -14.71 -9.37 -3.51
C TRP A 68 -15.25 -9.48 -4.96
N PRO A 69 -14.97 -10.54 -5.75
CA PRO A 69 -15.44 -10.59 -7.14
C PRO A 69 -16.97 -10.75 -7.26
N VAL A 70 -17.64 -11.32 -6.24
CA VAL A 70 -19.09 -11.57 -6.29
C VAL A 70 -19.92 -10.38 -5.83
N HIS A 71 -19.29 -9.38 -5.19
CA HIS A 71 -19.96 -8.15 -4.78
C HIS A 71 -19.71 -7.03 -5.81
N PRO A 72 -20.72 -6.59 -6.59
CA PRO A 72 -20.52 -5.70 -7.75
C PRO A 72 -19.76 -4.40 -7.44
N GLU A 73 -20.09 -3.75 -6.32
CA GLU A 73 -19.43 -2.50 -5.92
C GLU A 73 -17.99 -2.72 -5.44
N PHE A 74 -17.70 -3.88 -4.86
CA PHE A 74 -16.35 -4.20 -4.38
C PHE A 74 -15.46 -4.53 -5.57
N ALA A 75 -15.97 -5.35 -6.50
CA ALA A 75 -15.33 -5.61 -7.77
C ALA A 75 -15.06 -4.32 -8.57
N ALA A 76 -16.03 -3.41 -8.67
CA ALA A 76 -15.84 -2.14 -9.34
C ALA A 76 -14.70 -1.32 -8.73
N GLU A 77 -14.64 -1.21 -7.40
CA GLU A 77 -13.58 -0.45 -6.71
C GLU A 77 -12.21 -1.11 -6.85
N VAL A 78 -12.12 -2.45 -6.73
CA VAL A 78 -10.87 -3.20 -6.96
C VAL A 78 -10.35 -2.97 -8.39
N LEU A 79 -11.24 -3.04 -9.40
CA LEU A 79 -10.87 -2.83 -10.79
C LEU A 79 -10.47 -1.37 -11.07
N GLU A 80 -11.13 -0.41 -10.44
CA GLU A 80 -10.75 1.01 -10.53
C GLU A 80 -9.34 1.24 -9.95
N GLU A 81 -9.07 0.67 -8.78
CA GLU A 81 -7.77 0.74 -8.12
C GLU A 81 -6.68 0.04 -8.94
N TRP A 82 -6.99 -1.12 -9.53
CA TRP A 82 -6.11 -1.81 -10.47
C TRP A 82 -5.80 -0.95 -11.70
N GLY A 83 -6.82 -0.31 -12.28
CA GLY A 83 -6.70 0.59 -13.43
C GLY A 83 -5.78 1.79 -13.17
N LYS A 84 -5.66 2.25 -11.92
CA LYS A 84 -4.75 3.34 -11.52
C LYS A 84 -3.28 2.92 -11.47
N MET A 85 -2.98 1.63 -11.27
CA MET A 85 -1.60 1.18 -11.02
C MET A 85 -0.69 1.39 -12.23
N GLN A 86 -1.12 1.00 -13.43
CA GLN A 86 -0.32 1.11 -14.65
C GLN A 86 0.06 2.57 -14.99
N PRO A 87 -0.89 3.53 -14.99
CA PRO A 87 -0.54 4.95 -15.14
C PRO A 87 0.46 5.43 -14.08
N TYR A 88 0.26 5.05 -12.81
CA TYR A 88 1.11 5.51 -11.72
C TYR A 88 2.53 4.91 -11.74
N LEU A 89 2.67 3.66 -12.18
CA LEU A 89 3.97 3.05 -12.46
C LEU A 89 4.72 3.82 -13.55
N LYS A 90 4.06 4.15 -14.66
CA LYS A 90 4.68 4.88 -15.79
C LYS A 90 5.23 6.24 -15.40
N VAL A 91 4.55 6.95 -14.50
CA VAL A 91 5.00 8.27 -14.01
C VAL A 91 5.87 8.20 -12.77
N GLY A 92 6.23 7.00 -12.30
CA GLY A 92 7.14 6.79 -11.17
C GLY A 92 6.55 7.10 -9.79
N HIS A 93 5.22 7.15 -9.67
CA HIS A 93 4.50 7.30 -8.40
C HIS A 93 4.41 5.98 -7.61
N LEU A 94 4.57 4.84 -8.29
CA LEU A 94 4.61 3.52 -7.68
C LEU A 94 5.91 2.80 -8.04
N CYS A 95 6.24 1.77 -7.27
CA CYS A 95 7.26 0.78 -7.58
C CYS A 95 6.63 -0.62 -7.55
N GLU A 96 7.10 -1.54 -8.39
CA GLU A 96 6.69 -2.94 -8.27
C GLU A 96 7.21 -3.54 -6.98
N LEU A 97 6.41 -4.42 -6.38
CA LEU A 97 6.70 -5.03 -5.09
C LEU A 97 7.86 -6.02 -5.21
N ASN A 98 8.73 -6.04 -4.21
CA ASN A 98 9.79 -7.03 -4.07
C ASN A 98 9.34 -8.14 -3.11
N SER A 99 9.47 -9.41 -3.52
CA SER A 99 9.11 -10.57 -2.69
C SER A 99 9.95 -10.69 -1.41
N GLU A 100 11.19 -10.17 -1.42
CA GLU A 100 12.05 -10.16 -0.23
C GLU A 100 11.54 -9.22 0.87
N THR A 101 10.85 -8.14 0.48
CA THR A 101 10.39 -7.10 1.41
C THR A 101 8.87 -7.05 1.53
N CYS A 102 8.15 -7.85 0.73
CA CYS A 102 6.71 -8.00 0.79
C CYS A 102 6.37 -9.50 0.60
N PRO A 103 6.22 -10.27 1.70
CA PRO A 103 5.98 -11.72 1.63
C PRO A 103 4.56 -12.10 1.17
N LEU A 104 3.73 -11.11 0.80
CA LEU A 104 2.33 -11.28 0.39
C LEU A 104 2.14 -11.53 -1.11
N ILE A 105 3.22 -11.54 -1.90
CA ILE A 105 3.18 -11.65 -3.37
C ILE A 105 3.48 -13.09 -3.86
N GLU A 106 3.60 -14.05 -2.94
CA GLU A 106 3.68 -15.50 -3.25
C GLU A 106 2.30 -16.16 -3.26
#